data_AF-A0A1L7GS18-F1
#
_entry.id   AF-A0A1L7GS18-F1
#
_cell.length_a   1.000
_cell.length_b   1.000
_cell.length_c   1.000
_cell.angle_alpha   90.00
_cell.angle_beta   90.00
_cell.angle_gamma   90.00
#
_symmetry.space_group_name_H-M   'P 1'
#
loop_
_entity.id
_entity.type
_entity.pdbx_description
1 polymer ?
#
loop_
_entity_poly.entity_id
_entity_poly.type
_entity_poly.pdbx_seq_one_letter_code
_entity_poly.pdbx_strand_id
1 'polypeptide(L)'
;MEIANARSPQPPSPPPPGTLLPAPDVLRGHLHHLRAVRRRTLAAPDDPALRAALEDAAYTLCVLMGQRNTHSALIAAEERVAAHRLPPYAAPDGPA
;
A
#
# COMPACT_ATOMS: atom_id res chain seq x y z
N MET A 1 21.23 21.23 -41.37
CA MET A 1 21.63 21.78 -40.06
C MET A 1 20.56 21.36 -39.07
N GLU A 2 20.70 20.19 -38.47
CA GLU A 2 19.73 19.67 -37.50
C GLU A 2 20.53 19.06 -36.35
N ILE A 3 20.52 19.75 -35.21
CA ILE A 3 21.31 19.41 -34.04
C ILE A 3 20.49 18.39 -33.26
N ALA A 4 20.94 17.13 -33.27
CA ALA A 4 20.37 16.05 -32.49
C ALA A 4 20.38 16.42 -31.01
N ASN A 5 19.18 16.63 -30.45
CA ASN A 5 18.99 16.95 -29.04
C ASN A 5 19.16 15.66 -28.22
N ALA A 6 20.39 15.44 -27.73
CA ALA A 6 20.74 14.32 -26.87
C ALA A 6 19.99 14.45 -25.53
N ARG A 7 18.87 13.73 -25.42
CA ARG A 7 18.09 13.67 -24.19
C ARG A 7 18.89 12.86 -23.16
N SER A 8 19.55 13.56 -22.24
CA SER A 8 20.30 12.93 -21.15
C SER A 8 19.37 12.07 -20.29
N PRO A 9 19.81 10.90 -19.81
CA PRO A 9 19.02 10.10 -18.88
C PRO A 9 18.90 10.87 -17.57
N GLN A 10 17.73 11.45 -17.30
CA GLN A 10 17.48 12.05 -16.00
C GLN A 10 17.37 10.92 -14.96
N PRO A 11 18.10 11.02 -13.83
CA PRO A 11 17.89 10.12 -12.70
C PRO A 11 16.45 10.29 -12.18
N PRO A 12 15.85 9.23 -11.61
CA PRO A 12 14.49 9.32 -11.08
C PRO A 12 14.44 10.41 -10.02
N SER A 13 13.55 11.38 -10.21
CA SER A 13 13.32 12.45 -9.23
C SER A 13 12.99 11.85 -7.86
N PRO A 14 13.54 12.39 -6.76
CA PRO A 14 13.14 11.96 -5.42
C PRO A 14 11.63 12.15 -5.25
N PRO A 15 10.94 11.24 -4.55
CA PRO A 15 9.50 11.36 -4.34
C PRO A 15 9.19 12.69 -3.63
N PRO A 16 8.10 13.38 -4.01
CA PRO A 16 7.75 14.65 -3.41
C PRO A 16 7.58 14.50 -1.89
N PRO A 17 8.23 15.33 -1.06
CA PRO A 17 7.99 15.35 0.37
C PRO A 17 6.56 15.86 0.62
N GLY A 18 5.68 15.01 1.13
CA GLY A 18 4.32 15.44 1.45
C GLY A 18 3.32 14.34 1.79
N THR A 19 3.54 13.09 1.39
CA THR A 19 2.65 12.00 1.77
C THR A 19 3.30 11.15 2.87
N LEU A 20 3.04 11.53 4.12
CA LEU A 20 3.42 10.72 5.27
C LEU A 20 2.57 9.45 5.25
N LEU A 21 3.04 8.41 4.56
CA LEU A 21 2.38 7.12 4.54
C LEU A 21 2.54 6.44 5.90
N PRO A 22 1.52 5.71 6.39
CA PRO A 22 1.58 5.06 7.68
C PRO A 22 2.75 4.09 7.77
N ALA A 23 3.25 3.94 9.00
CA ALA A 23 4.26 2.94 9.32
C ALA A 23 3.73 1.52 8.98
N PRO A 24 4.59 0.60 8.53
CA PRO A 24 4.15 -0.73 8.09
C PRO A 24 3.43 -1.53 9.17
N ASP A 25 3.80 -1.38 10.44
CA ASP A 25 3.14 -2.08 11.55
C ASP A 25 1.71 -1.61 11.80
N VAL A 26 1.46 -0.31 11.67
CA VAL A 26 0.10 0.26 11.73
C VAL A 26 -0.74 -0.33 10.61
N LEU A 27 -0.17 -0.41 9.40
CA LEU A 27 -0.86 -0.98 8.24
C LEU A 27 -1.14 -2.48 8.40
N ARG A 28 -0.21 -3.25 8.99
CA ARG A 28 -0.44 -4.66 9.36
C ARG A 28 -1.64 -4.79 10.31
N GLY A 29 -1.75 -3.89 11.28
CA GLY A 29 -2.89 -3.82 12.20
C GLY A 29 -4.22 -3.64 11.48
N HIS A 30 -4.32 -2.65 10.58
CA HIS A 30 -5.53 -2.42 9.79
C HIS A 30 -5.88 -3.59 8.86
N LEU A 31 -4.90 -4.20 8.21
CA LEU A 31 -5.12 -5.39 7.38
C LEU A 31 -5.61 -6.58 8.20
N HIS A 32 -5.07 -6.78 9.41
CA HIS A 32 -5.54 -7.82 10.31
C HIS A 32 -6.98 -7.56 10.77
N HIS A 33 -7.29 -6.33 11.18
CA HIS A 33 -8.63 -5.92 11.60
C HIS A 33 -9.66 -6.11 10.48
N LEU A 34 -9.38 -5.62 9.27
CA LEU A 34 -10.25 -5.76 8.11
C LEU A 34 -10.53 -7.24 7.80
N ARG A 35 -9.50 -8.11 7.82
CA ARG A 35 -9.69 -9.55 7.63
C ARG A 35 -10.54 -10.18 8.74
N ALA A 36 -10.36 -9.74 9.99
CA ALA A 36 -11.12 -10.25 11.12
C ALA A 36 -12.61 -9.88 11.03
N VAL A 37 -12.91 -8.62 10.73
CA VAL A 37 -14.29 -8.15 10.54
C VAL A 37 -14.92 -8.84 9.34
N ARG A 38 -14.22 -8.94 8.20
CA ARG A 38 -14.71 -9.64 7.01
C ARG A 38 -15.12 -11.09 7.31
N ARG A 39 -14.31 -11.84 8.08
CA ARG A 39 -14.68 -13.20 8.48
C ARG A 39 -15.95 -13.24 9.33
N ARG A 40 -16.12 -12.29 10.25
CA ARG A 40 -17.33 -12.19 11.08
C ARG A 40 -18.56 -11.82 10.24
N THR A 41 -18.44 -10.86 9.32
CA THR A 41 -19.53 -10.50 8.40
C THR A 41 -19.93 -11.68 7.51
N LEU A 42 -18.98 -12.51 7.08
CA LEU A 42 -19.31 -13.73 6.33
C LEU A 42 -20.04 -14.78 7.17
N ALA A 43 -19.82 -14.81 8.49
CA ALA A 43 -20.52 -15.70 9.41
C ALA A 43 -21.91 -15.18 9.82
N ALA A 44 -22.12 -13.86 9.78
CA ALA A 44 -23.38 -13.21 10.12
C ALA A 44 -23.65 -12.05 9.14
N PRO A 45 -24.08 -12.34 7.89
CA PRO A 45 -24.24 -11.33 6.84
C PRO A 45 -25.39 -10.36 7.11
N ASP A 46 -26.39 -10.77 7.90
CA ASP A 46 -27.56 -9.96 8.24
C ASP A 46 -27.32 -9.03 9.44
N ASP A 47 -26.15 -9.09 10.08
CA ASP A 47 -25.79 -8.19 11.18
C ASP A 47 -25.35 -6.81 10.61
N PRO A 48 -26.16 -5.75 10.77
CA PRO A 48 -25.84 -4.44 10.23
C PRO A 48 -24.61 -3.80 10.90
N ALA A 49 -24.30 -4.14 12.15
CA ALA A 49 -23.14 -3.60 12.85
C ALA A 49 -21.84 -4.18 12.28
N LEU A 50 -21.82 -5.47 11.95
CA LEU A 50 -20.67 -6.10 11.29
C LEU A 50 -20.47 -5.60 9.85
N ARG A 51 -21.55 -5.29 9.13
CA ARG A 51 -21.46 -4.66 7.81
C ARG A 51 -20.88 -3.24 7.90
N ALA A 52 -21.41 -2.41 8.81
CA ALA A 52 -20.89 -1.06 9.02
C ALA A 52 -19.41 -1.07 9.45
N ALA A 53 -19.01 -2.00 10.33
CA ALA A 53 -17.61 -2.15 10.72
C ALA A 53 -16.71 -2.58 9.55
N LEU A 54 -17.21 -3.42 8.63
CA LEU A 54 -16.45 -3.83 7.44
C LEU A 54 -16.25 -2.65 6.49
N GLU A 55 -17.30 -1.84 6.29
CA GLU A 55 -17.26 -0.62 5.48
C GLU A 55 -16.31 0.43 6.06
N ASP A 56 -16.34 0.66 7.38
CA ASP A 56 -15.45 1.59 8.08
C ASP A 56 -13.98 1.16 7.98
N ALA A 57 -13.70 -0.14 8.20
CA ALA A 57 -12.35 -0.69 8.03
C ALA A 57 -11.84 -0.56 6.59
N ALA A 58 -12.71 -0.77 5.60
CA ALA A 58 -12.39 -0.59 4.19
C ALA A 58 -12.12 0.89 3.85
N TYR A 59 -12.97 1.79 4.34
CA TYR A 59 -12.83 3.23 4.12
C TYR A 59 -11.54 3.78 4.74
N THR A 60 -11.22 3.35 5.96
CA THR A 60 -9.96 3.68 6.62
C THR A 60 -8.76 3.29 5.76
N LEU A 61 -8.78 2.08 5.16
CA LEU A 61 -7.69 1.64 4.29
C LEU A 61 -7.58 2.48 3.01
N CYS A 62 -8.71 2.86 2.41
CA CYS A 62 -8.76 3.77 1.26
C CYS A 62 -8.09 5.11 1.57
N VAL A 63 -8.41 5.72 2.71
CA VAL A 63 -7.82 7.00 3.16
C VAL A 63 -6.32 6.85 3.40
N LEU A 64 -5.90 5.81 4.14
CA LEU A 64 -4.48 5.57 4.46
C LEU A 64 -3.60 5.35 3.23
N MET A 65 -4.15 4.73 2.18
CA MET A 65 -3.43 4.44 0.94
C MET A 65 -3.66 5.49 -0.16
N GLY A 66 -4.47 6.52 0.10
CA GLY A 66 -4.84 7.54 -0.89
C GLY A 66 -5.59 6.96 -2.10
N GLN A 67 -6.29 5.84 -1.93
CA GLN A 67 -6.99 5.15 -3.00
C GLN A 67 -8.49 5.41 -2.93
N ARG A 68 -9.15 5.50 -4.08
CA ARG A 68 -10.62 5.68 -4.16
C ARG A 68 -11.40 4.38 -4.07
N ASN A 69 -10.72 3.25 -4.19
CA ASN A 69 -11.32 1.92 -4.25
C ASN A 69 -10.66 0.98 -3.25
N THR A 70 -11.48 0.22 -2.52
CA THR A 70 -11.02 -0.72 -1.48
C THR A 70 -10.07 -1.78 -2.01
N HIS A 71 -10.29 -2.28 -3.24
CA HIS A 71 -9.43 -3.27 -3.85
C HIS A 71 -8.03 -2.69 -4.14
N SER A 72 -7.96 -1.51 -4.75
CA SER A 72 -6.70 -0.79 -4.97
C SER A 72 -6.00 -0.46 -3.65
N ALA A 73 -6.76 -0.06 -2.62
CA ALA A 73 -6.23 0.22 -1.28
C ALA A 73 -5.61 -1.02 -0.64
N LEU A 74 -6.29 -2.18 -0.74
CA LEU A 74 -5.81 -3.47 -0.26
C LEU A 74 -4.49 -3.87 -0.92
N ILE A 75 -4.43 -3.82 -2.25
CA ILE A 75 -3.22 -4.19 -2.99
C ILE A 75 -2.05 -3.29 -2.59
N ALA A 76 -2.23 -1.98 -2.64
CA ALA A 76 -1.19 -1.03 -2.28
C ALA A 76 -0.73 -1.20 -0.81
N ALA A 77 -1.66 -1.54 0.08
CA ALA A 77 -1.34 -1.78 1.48
C ALA A 77 -0.50 -3.06 1.67
N GLU A 78 -0.88 -4.15 0.98
CA GLU A 78 -0.18 -5.43 1.03
C GLU A 78 1.22 -5.32 0.42
N GLU A 79 1.37 -4.63 -0.71
CA GLU A 79 2.66 -4.34 -1.34
C GLU A 79 3.58 -3.56 -0.40
N ARG A 80 3.06 -2.51 0.24
CA ARG A 80 3.83 -1.72 1.22
C ARG A 80 4.29 -2.60 2.38
N VAL A 81 3.41 -3.41 2.95
CA VAL A 81 3.78 -4.32 4.05
C VAL A 81 4.81 -5.35 3.60
N ALA A 82 4.71 -5.87 2.37
CA ALA A 82 5.63 -6.85 1.81
C ALA A 82 7.02 -6.26 1.53
N ALA A 83 7.09 -5.06 0.95
CA ALA A 83 8.34 -4.33 0.71
C ALA A 83 9.13 -4.11 2.01
N HIS A 84 8.44 -3.90 3.13
CA HIS A 84 9.05 -3.76 4.45
C HIS A 84 9.32 -5.10 5.18
N ARG A 85 8.98 -6.24 4.60
CA ARG A 85 9.37 -7.58 5.11
C ARG A 85 10.62 -8.11 4.41
N LEU A 86 10.87 -7.67 3.18
CA LEU A 86 12.06 -8.06 2.43
C LEU A 86 13.24 -7.17 2.87
N PRO A 87 14.40 -7.75 3.23
CA PRO A 87 15.62 -6.95 3.35
C PRO A 87 15.93 -6.32 1.98
N PRO A 88 16.50 -5.10 1.93
CA PRO A 88 16.96 -4.54 0.67
C PRO A 88 17.95 -5.54 0.05
N TYR A 89 17.69 -5.96 -1.18
CA TYR A 89 18.58 -6.86 -1.91
C TYR A 89 19.97 -6.20 -1.97
N ALA A 90 20.91 -6.71 -1.17
CA ALA A 90 22.32 -6.38 -1.34
C ALA A 90 22.73 -6.99 -2.69
N ALA A 91 22.90 -6.12 -3.69
CA ALA A 91 23.50 -6.54 -4.95
C ALA A 91 24.85 -7.21 -4.63
N PRO A 92 25.18 -8.35 -5.27
CA PRO A 92 26.48 -8.95 -5.08
C PRO A 92 27.53 -7.95 -5.58
N ASP A 93 28.36 -7.46 -4.65
CA ASP A 93 29.56 -6.71 -4.98
C ASP A 93 30.39 -7.55 -5.96
N GLY A 94 30.59 -7.04 -7.18
CA GLY A 94 31.54 -7.61 -8.13
C GLY A 94 32.51 -6.53 -8.62
N PRO A 95 33.59 -6.87 -9.35
CA PRO A 95 34.23 -8.17 -9.53
C PRO A 95 35.59 -8.28 -8.82
N ALA A 96 36.13 -9.50 -8.79
CA ALA A 96 37.51 -9.80 -8.38
C ALA A 96 38.56 -9.28 -9.39
#